data_AF-A0A1I0VV27-F1
#
_entry.id   AF-A0A1I0VV27-F1
#
_cell.length_a   1.000
_cell.length_b   1.000
_cell.length_c   1.000
_cell.angle_alpha   90.00
_cell.angle_beta   90.00
_cell.angle_gamma   90.00
#
_symmetry.space_group_name_H-M   'P 1'
#
loop_
_entity.id
_entity.type
_entity.pdbx_description
1 polymer ?
#
loop_
_entity_poly.entity_id
_entity_poly.type
_entity_poly.pdbx_seq_one_letter_code
_entity_poly.pdbx_strand_id
1 'polypeptide(L)'
;MNKLNRFLESTLLKPTMTGGEVDILIREAIEEQFVGVCVPPFWLKKVRRDLGEENVQLVTVIGFPFGYSDTATKVFETQEAIRQGADELDLVWSQTAYLSGMSWPKIEIAQIAKICHEEERILKVIIETANLDDKQIVEACLICQDAGVDFVKTSTGYAATGAKVEDIQLMRENLSSSVGIKASGGIKTLDFALELISAGADRIGTSSAKALMDSWRGSQSLLK
;
A
#
# COMPACT_ATOMS: atom_id res chain seq x y z
N MET A 1 5.10 22.70 2.26
CA MET A 1 4.78 21.28 1.97
C MET A 1 5.41 20.41 3.04
N ASN A 2 4.67 19.44 3.58
CA ASN A 2 5.25 18.38 4.40
C ASN A 2 6.38 17.69 3.61
N LYS A 3 7.42 17.20 4.28
CA LYS A 3 8.56 16.56 3.60
C LYS A 3 8.05 15.33 2.81
N LEU A 4 8.41 15.22 1.52
CA LEU A 4 7.94 14.17 0.61
C LEU A 4 8.14 12.75 1.16
N ASN A 5 9.26 12.49 1.84
CA ASN A 5 9.56 11.20 2.48
C ASN A 5 8.46 10.70 3.42
N ARG A 6 7.66 11.60 4.01
CA ARG A 6 6.53 11.26 4.90
C ARG A 6 5.29 10.70 4.18
N PHE A 7 5.31 10.67 2.85
CA PHE A 7 4.30 9.99 2.04
C PHE A 7 4.82 8.66 1.47
N LEU A 8 6.15 8.46 1.41
CA LEU A 8 6.73 7.40 0.61
C LEU A 8 6.82 6.06 1.35
N GLU A 9 6.31 5.02 0.71
CA GLU A 9 6.58 3.62 1.02
C GLU A 9 7.39 3.00 -0.13
N SER A 10 8.69 2.79 0.10
CA SER A 10 9.58 2.24 -0.92
C SER A 10 9.25 0.77 -1.15
N THR A 11 8.91 0.39 -2.37
CA THR A 11 8.28 -0.90 -2.67
C THR A 11 9.14 -1.77 -3.58
N LEU A 12 9.38 -3.01 -3.18
CA LEU A 12 10.09 -4.03 -3.95
C LEU A 12 9.32 -5.34 -3.91
N LEU A 13 8.49 -5.56 -4.94
CA LEU A 13 7.60 -6.74 -5.06
C LEU A 13 7.82 -7.53 -6.36
N LYS A 14 8.82 -7.18 -7.17
CA LYS A 14 9.08 -7.89 -8.42
C LYS A 14 9.47 -9.35 -8.14
N PRO A 15 9.02 -10.34 -8.94
CA PRO A 15 9.26 -11.76 -8.64
C PRO A 15 10.74 -12.15 -8.71
N THR A 16 11.55 -11.35 -9.40
CA THR A 16 12.98 -11.57 -9.62
C THR A 16 13.87 -10.75 -8.68
N MET A 17 13.32 -10.16 -7.62
CA MET A 17 14.10 -9.38 -6.66
C MET A 17 15.17 -10.22 -5.97
N THR A 18 16.34 -9.62 -5.73
CA THR A 18 17.49 -10.27 -5.10
C THR A 18 17.74 -9.73 -3.69
N GLY A 19 18.53 -10.46 -2.90
CA GLY A 19 18.93 -10.00 -1.56
C GLY A 19 19.67 -8.67 -1.58
N GLY A 20 20.51 -8.42 -2.59
CA GLY A 20 21.22 -7.14 -2.72
C GLY A 20 20.28 -5.96 -3.00
N GLU A 21 19.16 -6.19 -3.68
CA GLU A 21 18.14 -5.15 -3.88
C GLU A 21 17.34 -4.87 -2.60
N VAL A 22 17.14 -5.89 -1.76
CA VAL A 22 16.57 -5.72 -0.42
C VAL A 22 17.50 -4.89 0.46
N ASP A 23 18.81 -5.13 0.39
CA ASP A 23 19.80 -4.36 1.15
C ASP A 23 19.79 -2.88 0.74
N ILE A 24 19.70 -2.60 -0.57
CA ILE A 24 19.56 -1.23 -1.10
C ILE A 24 18.26 -0.59 -0.61
N LEU A 25 17.13 -1.31 -0.70
CA LEU A 25 15.82 -0.82 -0.28
C LEU A 25 15.83 -0.36 1.19
N ILE A 26 16.39 -1.18 2.08
CA ILE A 26 16.48 -0.91 3.51
C ILE A 26 17.35 0.31 3.76
N ARG A 27 18.56 0.32 3.18
CA ARG A 27 19.52 1.43 3.34
C ARG A 27 18.91 2.76 2.88
N GLU A 28 18.29 2.79 1.71
CA GLU A 28 17.65 4.01 1.19
C GLU A 28 16.49 4.47 2.06
N ALA A 29 15.68 3.54 2.59
CA ALA A 29 14.57 3.90 3.46
C ALA A 29 15.01 4.51 4.79
N ILE A 30 16.10 4.01 5.37
CA ILE A 30 16.71 4.57 6.59
C ILE A 30 17.32 5.94 6.28
N GLU A 31 18.15 6.04 5.24
CA GLU A 31 18.82 7.28 4.82
C GLU A 31 17.82 8.42 4.55
N GLU A 32 16.72 8.11 3.88
CA GLU A 32 15.68 9.09 3.50
C GLU A 32 14.58 9.25 4.54
N GLN A 33 14.55 8.42 5.58
CA GLN A 33 13.49 8.35 6.58
C GLN A 33 12.10 8.20 5.94
N PHE A 34 11.98 7.24 5.01
CA PHE A 34 10.70 6.87 4.41
C PHE A 34 9.73 6.38 5.47
N VAL A 35 8.44 6.41 5.15
CA VAL A 35 7.44 5.88 6.08
C VAL A 35 7.62 4.38 6.26
N GLY A 36 7.89 3.66 5.18
CA GLY A 36 8.07 2.22 5.24
C GLY A 36 8.73 1.63 4.01
N VAL A 37 9.02 0.33 4.12
CA VAL A 37 9.44 -0.53 3.01
C VAL A 37 8.40 -1.61 2.80
N CYS A 38 8.02 -1.87 1.54
CA CYS A 38 7.06 -2.91 1.18
C CYS A 38 7.78 -4.05 0.44
N VAL A 39 7.77 -5.24 1.03
CA VAL A 39 8.43 -6.46 0.52
C VAL A 39 7.47 -7.65 0.55
N PRO A 40 7.69 -8.74 -0.23
CA PRO A 40 6.83 -9.90 -0.13
C PRO A 40 7.13 -10.70 1.15
N PRO A 41 6.17 -11.53 1.63
CA PRO A 41 6.27 -12.20 2.94
C PRO A 41 7.58 -12.94 3.20
N PHE A 42 8.18 -13.53 2.16
CA PHE A 42 9.46 -14.25 2.26
C PHE A 42 10.59 -13.42 2.91
N TRP A 43 10.62 -12.10 2.69
CA TRP A 43 11.71 -11.25 3.16
C TRP A 43 11.50 -10.67 4.56
N LEU A 44 10.34 -10.85 5.19
CA LEU A 44 9.97 -10.13 6.41
C LEU A 44 10.98 -10.30 7.55
N LYS A 45 11.37 -11.53 7.88
CA LYS A 45 12.34 -11.77 8.96
C LYS A 45 13.68 -11.08 8.72
N LYS A 46 14.17 -11.10 7.47
CA LYS A 46 15.42 -10.42 7.12
C LYS A 46 15.27 -8.91 7.24
N VAL A 47 14.21 -8.35 6.65
CA VAL A 47 13.99 -6.89 6.67
C VAL A 47 13.77 -6.39 8.09
N ARG A 48 12.97 -7.08 8.91
CA ARG A 48 12.77 -6.72 10.33
C ARG A 48 14.09 -6.72 11.11
N ARG A 49 14.93 -7.74 10.92
CA ARG A 49 16.24 -7.83 11.57
C ARG A 49 17.14 -6.67 11.15
N ASP A 50 17.17 -6.36 9.87
CA ASP A 50 18.09 -5.38 9.29
C ASP A 50 17.61 -3.93 9.50
N LEU A 51 16.29 -3.71 9.66
CA LEU A 51 15.74 -2.43 10.11
C LEU A 51 16.04 -2.13 11.59
N GLY A 52 16.23 -3.16 12.44
CA GLY A 52 16.54 -2.96 13.85
C GLY A 52 15.50 -2.10 14.57
N GLU A 53 15.91 -0.98 15.15
CA GLU A 53 15.06 -0.02 15.86
C GLU A 53 14.72 1.24 15.02
N GLU A 54 15.02 1.21 13.72
CA GLU A 54 14.76 2.35 12.84
C GLU A 54 13.26 2.62 12.71
N ASN A 55 12.90 3.90 12.66
CA ASN A 55 11.50 4.34 12.53
C ASN A 55 11.02 4.26 11.07
N VAL A 56 11.05 3.05 10.51
CA VAL A 56 10.62 2.69 9.17
C VAL A 56 9.70 1.48 9.29
N GLN A 57 8.46 1.62 8.84
CA GLN A 57 7.45 0.57 8.94
C GLN A 57 7.77 -0.59 7.98
N LEU A 58 7.68 -1.83 8.47
CA LEU A 58 7.78 -3.01 7.62
C LEU A 58 6.41 -3.37 7.06
N VAL A 59 6.21 -3.12 5.78
CA VAL A 59 4.97 -3.40 5.06
C VAL A 59 5.09 -4.69 4.26
N THR A 60 4.04 -5.51 4.26
CA THR A 60 3.94 -6.69 3.39
C THR A 60 2.63 -6.69 2.62
N VAL A 61 2.50 -7.63 1.70
CA VAL A 61 1.27 -7.87 0.93
C VAL A 61 0.62 -9.19 1.31
N ILE A 62 -0.71 -9.27 1.25
CA ILE A 62 -1.52 -10.45 1.58
C ILE A 62 -2.44 -10.80 0.40
N GLY A 63 -2.51 -12.08 0.03
CA GLY A 63 -3.30 -12.56 -1.11
C GLY A 63 -2.85 -11.97 -2.45
N PHE A 64 -1.62 -11.47 -2.53
CA PHE A 64 -1.14 -10.64 -3.63
C PHE A 64 -0.56 -11.44 -4.81
N PRO A 65 -0.70 -10.98 -6.07
CA PRO A 65 -1.38 -9.74 -6.48
C PRO A 65 -2.87 -9.91 -6.79
N PHE A 66 -3.41 -11.13 -6.84
CA PHE A 66 -4.71 -11.36 -7.48
C PHE A 66 -5.91 -11.39 -6.51
N GLY A 67 -5.67 -11.61 -5.22
CA GLY A 67 -6.72 -11.61 -4.20
C GLY A 67 -7.70 -12.79 -4.28
N TYR A 68 -7.45 -13.80 -5.12
CA TYR A 68 -8.38 -14.92 -5.31
C TYR A 68 -8.19 -16.10 -4.34
N SER A 69 -7.19 -16.06 -3.47
CA SER A 69 -7.01 -17.07 -2.44
C SER A 69 -8.22 -17.08 -1.50
N ASP A 70 -8.55 -18.24 -0.92
CA ASP A 70 -9.60 -18.30 0.07
C ASP A 70 -9.27 -17.48 1.34
N THR A 71 -10.31 -17.14 2.10
CA THR A 71 -10.17 -16.32 3.30
C THR A 71 -9.32 -16.99 4.38
N ALA A 72 -9.38 -18.31 4.53
CA ALA A 72 -8.58 -19.02 5.52
C ALA A 72 -7.07 -18.90 5.24
N THR A 73 -6.69 -18.96 3.96
CA THR A 73 -5.33 -18.78 3.47
C THR A 73 -4.84 -17.35 3.75
N LYS A 74 -5.65 -16.34 3.42
CA LYS A 74 -5.29 -14.94 3.68
C LYS A 74 -5.21 -14.63 5.18
N VAL A 75 -6.07 -15.23 6.00
CA VAL A 75 -6.02 -15.12 7.47
C VAL A 75 -4.73 -15.73 8.02
N PHE A 76 -4.36 -16.93 7.57
CA PHE A 76 -3.11 -17.57 7.97
C PHE A 76 -1.90 -16.74 7.54
N GLU A 77 -1.87 -16.26 6.29
CA GLU A 77 -0.80 -15.41 5.76
C GLU A 77 -0.67 -14.10 6.56
N THR A 78 -1.79 -13.48 6.93
CA THR A 78 -1.84 -12.27 7.78
C THR A 78 -1.19 -12.54 9.14
N GLN A 79 -1.62 -13.60 9.84
CA GLN A 79 -1.07 -13.96 11.15
C GLN A 79 0.42 -14.31 11.09
N GLU A 80 0.83 -15.01 10.03
CA GLU A 80 2.24 -15.32 9.80
C GLU A 80 3.06 -14.03 9.57
N ALA A 81 2.57 -13.12 8.71
CA ALA A 81 3.23 -11.86 8.44
C ALA A 81 3.45 -11.01 9.70
N ILE A 82 2.40 -10.89 10.54
CA ILE A 82 2.49 -10.17 11.82
C ILE A 82 3.52 -10.82 12.73
N ARG A 83 3.51 -12.16 12.85
CA ARG A 83 4.51 -12.89 13.65
C ARG A 83 5.93 -12.72 13.14
N GLN A 84 6.11 -12.48 11.85
CA GLN A 84 7.41 -12.20 11.23
C GLN A 84 7.84 -10.73 11.36
N GLY A 85 7.02 -9.89 12.00
CA GLY A 85 7.34 -8.51 12.34
C GLY A 85 6.83 -7.47 11.35
N ALA A 86 5.84 -7.80 10.51
CA ALA A 86 5.16 -6.81 9.68
C ALA A 86 4.39 -5.81 10.55
N ASP A 87 4.57 -4.53 10.29
CA ASP A 87 3.87 -3.43 10.97
C ASP A 87 2.57 -3.06 10.24
N GLU A 88 2.55 -3.19 8.91
CA GLU A 88 1.39 -2.86 8.08
C GLU A 88 1.18 -3.91 6.98
N LEU A 89 -0.09 -4.17 6.64
CA LEU A 89 -0.49 -5.25 5.73
C LEU A 89 -1.30 -4.67 4.57
N ASP A 90 -0.86 -4.91 3.34
CA ASP A 90 -1.56 -4.52 2.10
C ASP A 90 -2.30 -5.75 1.52
N LEU A 91 -3.57 -5.90 1.88
CA LEU A 91 -4.44 -6.99 1.45
C LEU A 91 -5.01 -6.72 0.05
N VAL A 92 -4.93 -7.69 -0.87
CA VAL A 92 -5.76 -7.66 -2.10
C VAL A 92 -7.12 -8.27 -1.80
N TRP A 93 -8.18 -7.48 -1.95
CA TRP A 93 -9.55 -7.96 -1.77
C TRP A 93 -9.94 -9.00 -2.83
N SER A 94 -10.97 -9.79 -2.54
CA SER A 94 -11.51 -10.76 -3.50
C SER A 94 -12.35 -10.07 -4.59
N GLN A 95 -11.68 -9.61 -5.65
CA GLN A 95 -12.34 -9.06 -6.84
C GLN A 95 -13.31 -10.05 -7.47
N THR A 96 -12.95 -11.34 -7.50
CA THR A 96 -13.81 -12.38 -8.08
C THR A 96 -15.14 -12.51 -7.32
N ALA A 97 -15.11 -12.41 -5.98
CA ALA A 97 -16.33 -12.43 -5.17
C ALA A 97 -17.15 -11.16 -5.38
N TYR A 98 -16.50 -9.99 -5.41
CA TYR A 98 -17.15 -8.70 -5.65
C TYR A 98 -17.86 -8.66 -7.02
N LEU A 99 -17.14 -8.97 -8.10
CA LEU A 99 -17.68 -8.96 -9.46
C LEU A 99 -18.74 -10.05 -9.69
N SER A 100 -18.79 -11.06 -8.84
CA SER A 100 -19.86 -12.07 -8.82
C SER A 100 -21.10 -11.64 -8.02
N GLY A 101 -21.13 -10.41 -7.48
CA GLY A 101 -22.24 -9.89 -6.67
C GLY A 101 -22.34 -10.49 -5.28
N MET A 102 -21.26 -11.07 -4.75
CA MET A 102 -21.25 -11.65 -3.40
C MET A 102 -20.95 -10.58 -2.35
N SER A 103 -21.61 -10.64 -1.20
CA SER A 103 -21.30 -9.78 -0.04
C SER A 103 -20.02 -10.18 0.71
N TRP A 104 -19.37 -11.25 0.26
CA TRP A 104 -18.19 -11.85 0.90
C TRP A 104 -17.00 -10.90 1.11
N PRO A 105 -16.65 -9.97 0.21
CA PRO A 105 -15.50 -9.08 0.40
C PRO A 105 -15.53 -8.32 1.72
N LYS A 106 -16.70 -7.81 2.14
CA LYS A 106 -16.85 -7.11 3.43
C LYS A 106 -16.54 -8.03 4.62
N ILE A 107 -16.98 -9.29 4.56
CA ILE A 107 -16.78 -10.28 5.62
C ILE A 107 -15.30 -10.63 5.75
N GLU A 108 -14.63 -10.93 4.62
CA GLU A 108 -13.20 -11.23 4.58
C GLU A 108 -12.37 -10.05 5.12
N ILE A 109 -12.64 -8.84 4.63
CA ILE A 109 -11.90 -7.64 5.05
C ILE A 109 -12.10 -7.40 6.55
N ALA A 110 -13.33 -7.48 7.06
CA ALA A 110 -13.60 -7.25 8.48
C ALA A 110 -12.91 -8.28 9.39
N GLN A 111 -12.83 -9.54 8.96
CA GLN A 111 -12.10 -10.59 9.68
C GLN A 111 -10.60 -10.29 9.75
N ILE A 112 -9.99 -9.87 8.64
CA ILE A 112 -8.56 -9.54 8.57
C ILE A 112 -8.27 -8.23 9.33
N ALA A 113 -9.14 -7.22 9.23
CA ALA A 113 -9.03 -5.96 9.96
C ALA A 113 -8.98 -6.20 11.46
N LYS A 114 -9.91 -7.03 11.97
CA LYS A 114 -9.93 -7.45 13.37
C LYS A 114 -8.58 -8.05 13.82
N ILE A 115 -8.02 -8.99 13.05
CA ILE A 115 -6.72 -9.62 13.38
C ILE A 115 -5.60 -8.58 13.41
N CYS A 116 -5.57 -7.66 12.44
CA CYS A 116 -4.55 -6.61 12.40
C CYS A 116 -4.66 -5.71 13.63
N HIS A 117 -5.87 -5.25 13.97
CA HIS A 117 -6.11 -4.32 15.07
C HIS A 117 -5.89 -4.93 16.46
N GLU A 118 -6.20 -6.21 16.64
CA GLU A 118 -5.88 -6.95 17.87
C GLU A 118 -4.36 -7.01 18.14
N GLU A 119 -3.55 -6.90 17.09
CA GLU A 119 -2.08 -6.89 17.14
C GLU A 119 -1.47 -5.49 16.91
N GLU A 120 -2.31 -4.44 16.96
CA GLU A 120 -1.92 -3.03 16.74
C GLU A 120 -1.25 -2.78 15.37
N ARG A 121 -1.71 -3.47 14.33
CA ARG A 121 -1.21 -3.37 12.94
C ARG A 121 -2.20 -2.65 12.03
N ILE A 122 -1.64 -1.95 11.04
CA ILE A 122 -2.41 -1.21 10.04
C ILE A 122 -2.80 -2.14 8.89
N LEU A 123 -4.09 -2.15 8.53
CA LEU A 123 -4.59 -2.82 7.34
C LEU A 123 -4.88 -1.82 6.22
N LYS A 124 -4.31 -2.08 5.05
CA LYS A 124 -4.63 -1.41 3.79
C LYS A 124 -5.27 -2.40 2.83
N VAL A 125 -6.34 -2.00 2.14
CA VAL A 125 -7.00 -2.85 1.15
C VAL A 125 -6.77 -2.33 -0.26
N ILE A 126 -6.12 -3.14 -1.09
CA ILE A 126 -5.94 -2.92 -2.52
C ILE A 126 -7.24 -3.30 -3.23
N ILE A 127 -7.94 -2.31 -3.79
CA ILE A 127 -9.18 -2.52 -4.54
C ILE A 127 -8.93 -2.81 -6.04
N GLU A 128 -7.73 -2.51 -6.53
CA GLU A 128 -7.32 -2.66 -7.92
C GLU A 128 -8.22 -1.85 -8.88
N THR A 129 -8.15 -0.52 -8.79
CA THR A 129 -9.00 0.41 -9.54
C THR A 129 -8.97 0.22 -11.06
N ALA A 130 -7.88 -0.33 -11.61
CA ALA A 130 -7.76 -0.65 -13.03
C ALA A 130 -8.84 -1.61 -13.57
N ASN A 131 -9.47 -2.39 -12.70
CA ASN A 131 -10.52 -3.36 -13.04
C ASN A 131 -11.93 -2.90 -12.68
N LEU A 132 -12.07 -1.70 -12.11
CA LEU A 132 -13.33 -1.18 -11.58
C LEU A 132 -13.74 0.08 -12.35
N ASP A 133 -15.04 0.24 -12.57
CA ASP A 133 -15.60 1.53 -12.97
C ASP A 133 -15.79 2.46 -11.76
N ASP A 134 -16.11 3.74 -12.02
CA ASP A 134 -16.28 4.75 -10.96
C ASP A 134 -17.32 4.33 -9.90
N LYS A 135 -18.43 3.69 -10.30
CA LYS A 135 -19.46 3.25 -9.35
C LYS A 135 -18.93 2.13 -8.47
N GLN A 136 -18.16 1.21 -9.05
CA GLN A 136 -17.53 0.11 -8.34
C GLN A 136 -16.42 0.59 -7.41
N ILE A 137 -15.66 1.63 -7.79
CA ILE A 137 -14.67 2.26 -6.90
C ILE A 137 -15.36 2.85 -5.66
N VAL A 138 -16.48 3.57 -5.86
CA VAL A 138 -17.27 4.12 -4.74
C VAL A 138 -17.78 3.01 -3.83
N GLU A 139 -18.36 1.95 -4.40
CA GLU A 139 -18.85 0.81 -3.63
C GLU A 139 -17.72 0.11 -2.86
N ALA A 140 -16.56 -0.10 -3.49
CA ALA A 140 -15.40 -0.69 -2.85
C ALA A 140 -14.90 0.17 -1.67
N CYS A 141 -14.90 1.49 -1.80
CA CYS A 141 -14.55 2.40 -0.71
C CYS A 141 -15.50 2.25 0.49
N LEU A 142 -16.81 2.20 0.24
CA LEU A 142 -17.82 2.02 1.29
C LEU A 142 -17.69 0.64 1.97
N ILE A 143 -17.47 -0.42 1.18
CA ILE A 143 -17.21 -1.77 1.71
C ILE A 143 -15.99 -1.77 2.63
N CYS A 144 -14.88 -1.17 2.19
CA CYS A 144 -13.65 -1.12 2.96
C CYS A 144 -13.83 -0.31 4.26
N GLN A 145 -14.43 0.88 4.17
CA GLN A 145 -14.69 1.72 5.34
C GLN A 145 -15.58 1.00 6.37
N ASP A 146 -16.69 0.41 5.92
CA ASP A 146 -17.59 -0.32 6.81
C ASP A 146 -16.95 -1.56 7.45
N ALA A 147 -15.95 -2.15 6.77
CA ALA A 147 -15.18 -3.29 7.28
C ALA A 147 -14.08 -2.86 8.27
N GLY A 148 -13.88 -1.56 8.47
CA GLY A 148 -12.93 -1.01 9.46
C GLY A 148 -11.48 -1.03 8.99
N VAL A 149 -11.21 -0.76 7.71
CA VAL A 149 -9.81 -0.64 7.23
C VAL A 149 -9.19 0.70 7.65
N ASP A 150 -7.86 0.74 7.74
CA ASP A 150 -7.12 1.98 7.98
C ASP A 150 -6.84 2.73 6.68
N PHE A 151 -6.63 2.00 5.58
CA PHE A 151 -6.39 2.58 4.26
C PHE A 151 -7.12 1.83 3.14
N VAL A 152 -7.50 2.56 2.10
CA VAL A 152 -7.81 1.99 0.78
C VAL A 152 -6.65 2.32 -0.17
N LYS A 153 -6.21 1.31 -0.93
CA LYS A 153 -5.08 1.37 -1.84
C LYS A 153 -5.54 1.16 -3.28
N THR A 154 -5.02 1.97 -4.20
CA THR A 154 -5.47 1.94 -5.61
C THR A 154 -5.11 0.62 -6.28
N SER A 155 -3.82 0.27 -6.36
CA SER A 155 -3.37 -0.74 -7.32
C SER A 155 -2.26 -1.65 -6.82
N THR A 156 -2.19 -2.86 -7.37
CA THR A 156 -1.13 -3.85 -7.11
C THR A 156 0.16 -3.52 -7.87
N GLY A 157 0.04 -2.84 -9.01
CA GLY A 157 1.12 -2.63 -9.97
C GLY A 157 1.26 -3.76 -11.01
N TYR A 158 0.39 -4.77 -10.99
CA TYR A 158 0.37 -5.88 -11.96
C TYR A 158 -0.81 -5.82 -12.94
N ALA A 159 -1.78 -4.92 -12.74
CA ALA A 159 -2.84 -4.63 -13.70
C ALA A 159 -2.36 -3.78 -14.89
N ALA A 160 -3.23 -3.60 -15.88
CA ALA A 160 -2.92 -2.86 -17.10
C ALA A 160 -2.67 -1.36 -16.86
N THR A 161 -3.29 -0.78 -15.84
CA THR A 161 -3.08 0.62 -15.42
C THR A 161 -2.83 0.70 -13.92
N GLY A 162 -2.20 1.79 -13.48
CA GLY A 162 -1.89 2.05 -12.06
C GLY A 162 -2.78 3.14 -11.48
N ALA A 163 -2.24 3.90 -10.52
CA ALA A 163 -2.93 5.04 -9.94
C ALA A 163 -3.30 6.09 -11.01
N LYS A 164 -4.43 6.76 -10.79
CA LYS A 164 -4.89 7.93 -11.55
C LYS A 164 -5.32 9.02 -10.57
N VAL A 165 -5.19 10.28 -10.97
CA VAL A 165 -5.56 11.43 -10.12
C VAL A 165 -7.06 11.40 -9.84
N GLU A 166 -7.86 11.06 -10.85
CA GLU A 166 -9.31 10.98 -10.80
C GLU A 166 -9.78 9.90 -9.81
N ASP A 167 -9.15 8.72 -9.82
CA ASP A 167 -9.45 7.64 -8.87
C ASP A 167 -9.21 8.11 -7.42
N ILE A 168 -8.11 8.84 -7.17
CA ILE A 168 -7.80 9.36 -5.82
C ILE A 168 -8.83 10.38 -5.36
N GLN A 169 -9.24 11.31 -6.24
CA GLN A 169 -10.28 12.30 -5.93
C GLN A 169 -11.60 11.60 -5.59
N LEU A 170 -12.01 10.65 -6.43
CA LEU A 170 -13.23 9.87 -6.24
C LEU A 170 -13.20 9.09 -4.92
N MET A 171 -12.08 8.43 -4.61
CA MET A 171 -11.89 7.76 -3.33
C MET A 171 -11.99 8.74 -2.16
N ARG A 172 -11.35 9.91 -2.25
CA ARG A 172 -11.36 10.92 -1.17
C ARG A 172 -12.74 11.50 -0.92
N GLU A 173 -13.55 11.69 -1.95
CA GLU A 173 -14.94 12.17 -1.83
C GLU A 173 -15.85 11.17 -1.09
N ASN A 174 -15.52 9.88 -1.13
CA ASN A 174 -16.38 8.81 -0.63
C ASN A 174 -15.85 8.10 0.62
N LEU A 175 -14.59 8.36 1.00
CA LEU A 175 -13.98 7.89 2.24
C LEU A 175 -14.04 8.98 3.32
N SER A 176 -14.34 8.57 4.54
CA SER A 176 -14.20 9.41 5.71
C SER A 176 -12.75 9.87 5.89
N SER A 177 -12.55 11.01 6.54
CA SER A 177 -11.22 11.55 6.81
C SER A 177 -10.36 10.66 7.73
N SER A 178 -10.96 9.68 8.41
CA SER A 178 -10.24 8.69 9.22
C SER A 178 -9.65 7.54 8.40
N VAL A 179 -10.13 7.31 7.16
CA VAL A 179 -9.58 6.28 6.27
C VAL A 179 -8.59 6.92 5.32
N GLY A 180 -7.35 6.43 5.36
CA GLY A 180 -6.29 6.91 4.50
C GLY A 180 -6.39 6.38 3.07
N ILE A 181 -5.73 7.07 2.14
CA ILE A 181 -5.61 6.64 0.75
C ILE A 181 -4.14 6.38 0.41
N LYS A 182 -3.83 5.18 -0.08
CA LYS A 182 -2.51 4.84 -0.62
C LYS A 182 -2.57 4.76 -2.14
N ALA A 183 -1.93 5.69 -2.83
CA ALA A 183 -1.77 5.62 -4.28
C ALA A 183 -0.58 4.72 -4.63
N SER A 184 -0.76 3.80 -5.57
CA SER A 184 0.32 2.93 -6.05
C SER A 184 0.12 2.46 -7.49
N GLY A 185 1.21 2.08 -8.13
CA GLY A 185 1.23 1.62 -9.53
C GLY A 185 1.54 2.75 -10.50
N GLY A 186 2.66 2.63 -11.24
CA GLY A 186 3.03 3.60 -12.28
C GLY A 186 3.65 4.93 -11.80
N ILE A 187 3.80 5.14 -10.48
CA ILE A 187 4.27 6.42 -9.91
C ILE A 187 5.79 6.54 -10.02
N LYS A 188 6.29 7.09 -11.14
CA LYS A 188 7.73 7.17 -11.45
C LYS A 188 8.32 8.58 -11.43
N THR A 189 7.50 9.62 -11.43
CA THR A 189 7.94 11.03 -11.50
C THR A 189 7.48 11.81 -10.27
N LEU A 190 8.24 12.85 -9.92
CA LEU A 190 7.91 13.71 -8.79
C LEU A 190 6.58 14.43 -9.00
N ASP A 191 6.37 15.01 -10.18
CA ASP A 191 5.16 15.77 -10.49
C ASP A 191 3.91 14.92 -10.30
N PHE A 192 3.92 13.69 -10.83
CA PHE A 192 2.79 12.78 -10.68
C PHE A 192 2.55 12.35 -9.23
N ALA A 193 3.61 12.15 -8.43
CA ALA A 193 3.46 11.88 -7.00
C ALA A 193 2.83 13.08 -6.26
N LEU A 194 3.22 14.31 -6.60
CA LEU A 194 2.67 15.54 -6.01
C LEU A 194 1.21 15.78 -6.43
N GLU A 195 0.85 15.45 -7.66
CA GLU A 195 -0.54 15.49 -8.14
C GLU A 195 -1.43 14.54 -7.33
N LEU A 196 -0.99 13.29 -7.11
CA LEU A 196 -1.72 12.31 -6.31
C LEU A 196 -1.85 12.74 -4.83
N ILE A 197 -0.79 13.29 -4.25
CA ILE A 197 -0.85 13.85 -2.89
C ILE A 197 -1.85 15.02 -2.83
N SER A 198 -1.83 15.91 -3.81
CA SER A 198 -2.74 17.05 -3.88
C SER A 198 -4.20 16.63 -4.09
N ALA A 199 -4.42 15.51 -4.78
CA ALA A 199 -5.72 14.89 -4.95
C ALA A 199 -6.27 14.22 -3.67
N GLY A 200 -5.43 14.00 -2.67
CA GLY A 200 -5.82 13.45 -1.38
C GLY A 200 -5.18 12.11 -1.02
N ALA A 201 -4.11 11.68 -1.68
CA ALA A 201 -3.34 10.51 -1.25
C ALA A 201 -2.53 10.82 0.02
N ASP A 202 -2.61 9.94 1.03
CA ASP A 202 -1.86 10.04 2.29
C ASP A 202 -0.55 9.22 2.25
N ARG A 203 -0.51 8.19 1.41
CA ARG A 203 0.67 7.34 1.17
C ARG A 203 0.88 7.14 -0.33
N ILE A 204 2.13 6.98 -0.73
CA ILE A 204 2.58 6.68 -2.08
C ILE A 204 3.42 5.41 -2.05
N GLY A 205 2.89 4.33 -2.62
CA GLY A 205 3.63 3.08 -2.85
C GLY A 205 4.34 3.12 -4.19
N THR A 206 5.68 3.11 -4.18
CA THR A 206 6.48 3.19 -5.41
C THR A 206 7.83 2.50 -5.28
N SER A 207 8.31 1.90 -6.37
CA SER A 207 9.69 1.41 -6.49
C SER A 207 10.69 2.50 -6.89
N SER A 208 10.22 3.74 -7.10
CA SER A 208 11.03 4.89 -7.48
C SER A 208 11.25 5.89 -6.34
N ALA A 209 10.99 5.49 -5.08
CA ALA A 209 11.00 6.39 -3.92
C ALA A 209 12.29 7.22 -3.78
N LYS A 210 13.46 6.58 -3.96
CA LYS A 210 14.76 7.28 -3.95
C LYS A 210 14.88 8.32 -5.05
N ALA A 211 14.52 7.97 -6.29
CA ALA A 211 14.55 8.90 -7.43
C ALA A 211 13.59 10.09 -7.25
N LEU A 212 12.42 9.86 -6.62
CA LEU A 212 11.49 10.93 -6.27
C LEU A 212 12.11 11.89 -5.24
N MET A 213 12.82 11.38 -4.23
CA MET A 213 13.52 12.21 -3.25
C MET A 213 14.69 13.00 -3.84
N ASP A 214 15.47 12.40 -4.74
CA ASP A 214 16.55 13.10 -5.44
C ASP A 214 16.00 14.25 -6.28
N SER A 215 14.91 13.99 -7.02
CA SER A 215 14.21 15.01 -7.81
C SER A 215 13.64 16.12 -6.91
N TRP A 216 13.05 15.75 -5.76
CA TRP A 216 12.52 16.69 -4.78
C TRP A 216 13.62 17.61 -4.25
N ARG A 217 14.76 17.08 -3.82
CA ARG A 217 15.92 17.88 -3.38
C ARG A 217 16.40 18.84 -4.46
N GLY A 218 16.50 18.37 -5.70
CA GLY A 218 16.84 19.20 -6.85
C GLY A 218 15.89 20.40 -7.00
N SER A 219 14.57 20.15 -6.97
CA SER A 219 13.55 21.22 -7.09
C SER A 219 13.64 22.26 -5.97
N GLN A 220 13.96 21.86 -4.74
CA GLN A 220 14.08 22.78 -3.60
C GLN A 220 15.34 23.66 -3.69
N SER A 221 16.40 23.16 -4.32
CA SER A 221 17.64 23.93 -4.51
C SER A 221 17.49 25.04 -5.57
N LEU A 222 16.57 24.89 -6.52
CA LEU A 222 16.26 25.88 -7.55
C LEU A 222 15.33 27.01 -7.07
N LEU A 223 14.71 26.84 -5.89
CA LEU A 223 13.81 27.82 -5.26
C LEU A 223 14.52 28.68 -4.19
N LYS A 224 15.84 28.50 -4.02
CA LYS A 224 16.70 29.33 -3.17
C LYS A 224 17.59 30.23 -4.03
#